data_AF-A0A3B0XWQ0-F1
#
_entry.id   AF-A0A3B0XWQ0-F1
#
_cell.length_a   1.000
_cell.length_b   1.000
_cell.length_c   1.000
_cell.angle_alpha   90.00
_cell.angle_beta   90.00
_cell.angle_gamma   90.00
#
_symmetry.space_group_name_H-M   'P 1'
#
loop_
_entity.id
_entity.type
_entity.pdbx_description
1 polymer ?
#
loop_
_entity_poly.entity_id
_entity_poly.type
_entity_poly.pdbx_seq_one_letter_code
_entity_poly.pdbx_strand_id
1 'polypeptide(L)'
;MHIKNLIMALQLGVLAIVLSACADASDSSSQSKHKSLSEVKALPGSAPEPKQLKVPDKIEEVSGKVIAQVIPSQQKFKKGLYWKIERPGYKPSYLFGTMHSPHPDVIALTKVIKKEFDRSAILCTEIKTGLSMMKEMAKLRHLITYPRGESLQKTLGKDLFDKISKQAKTLGMGVTALDRMRPWVVTVTLGQPKSTGALALDLQLALNASKQGKILCGLEKVHEQLAALAGASKENSIRDLRLTSMNFEKVRAMVDTLRTMYLSGDLLAMSNMIKNSVVPVPKVDLEKMIFRLVIRRNIIMVNRMQPYLKKGNVFFAVGALHLPGKGGLLRLLESQGYRLTRLH
;
A
#
# COMPACT_ATOMS: atom_id res chain seq x y z
N MET A 1 -1.17 -5.47 20.11
CA MET A 1 -0.53 -4.28 19.54
C MET A 1 -0.89 -4.45 18.13
N HIS A 2 -1.48 -3.41 17.60
CA HIS A 2 -2.25 -3.62 16.41
C HIS A 2 -1.32 -3.73 15.23
N ILE A 3 -1.08 -4.99 14.84
CA ILE A 3 -0.49 -5.40 13.57
C ILE A 3 -1.22 -4.70 12.43
N LYS A 4 -2.50 -4.37 12.66
CA LYS A 4 -3.30 -3.48 11.83
C LYS A 4 -2.60 -2.16 11.53
N ASN A 5 -1.95 -1.52 12.49
CA ASN A 5 -1.24 -0.26 12.26
C ASN A 5 0.03 -0.46 11.45
N LEU A 6 0.74 -1.59 11.63
CA LEU A 6 1.97 -1.88 10.89
C LEU A 6 1.69 -2.28 9.43
N ILE A 7 0.69 -3.15 9.23
CA ILE A 7 0.23 -3.52 7.89
C ILE A 7 -0.41 -2.30 7.23
N MET A 8 -1.30 -1.57 7.91
CA MET A 8 -1.91 -0.38 7.31
C MET A 8 -0.86 0.70 7.02
N ALA A 9 0.02 1.08 7.95
CA ALA A 9 1.07 2.09 7.71
C ALA A 9 1.97 1.78 6.49
N LEU A 10 2.04 0.51 6.05
CA LEU A 10 2.79 0.05 4.89
C LEU A 10 1.96 -0.28 3.65
N GLN A 11 0.64 -0.10 3.68
CA GLN A 11 -0.28 -0.49 2.60
C GLN A 11 -1.23 0.64 2.15
N LEU A 12 -1.02 1.86 2.66
CA LEU A 12 -1.88 3.03 2.45
C LEU A 12 -1.33 4.02 1.42
N GLY A 13 -1.33 3.63 0.16
CA GLY A 13 -1.17 4.59 -0.94
C GLY A 13 -2.30 5.63 -0.94
N VAL A 14 -3.57 5.20 -0.76
CA VAL A 14 -4.74 6.09 -0.88
C VAL A 14 -4.94 7.01 0.31
N LEU A 15 -4.74 6.55 1.55
CA LEU A 15 -5.06 7.40 2.72
C LEU A 15 -3.98 8.45 3.00
N ALA A 16 -2.71 8.16 2.66
CA ALA A 16 -1.66 9.19 2.69
C ALA A 16 -2.04 10.39 1.80
N ILE A 17 -2.65 10.13 0.63
CA ILE A 17 -3.12 11.18 -0.29
C ILE A 17 -4.32 11.96 0.29
N VAL A 18 -5.27 11.29 0.96
CA VAL A 18 -6.42 11.96 1.60
C VAL A 18 -5.96 12.88 2.71
N LEU A 19 -5.03 12.41 3.56
CA LEU A 19 -4.54 13.19 4.69
C LEU A 19 -3.73 14.41 4.20
N SER A 20 -2.98 14.30 3.10
CA SER A 20 -2.33 15.45 2.45
C SER A 20 -3.33 16.42 1.81
N ALA A 21 -4.40 15.93 1.17
CA ALA A 21 -5.43 16.77 0.55
C ALA A 21 -6.36 17.48 1.55
N CYS A 22 -6.43 17.00 2.80
CA CYS A 22 -7.11 17.71 3.88
C CYS A 22 -6.26 18.85 4.48
N ALA A 23 -4.95 18.89 4.19
CA ALA A 23 -4.04 19.94 4.67
C ALA A 23 -3.97 21.15 3.71
N ASP A 24 -4.12 20.92 2.40
CA ASP A 24 -4.04 21.97 1.38
C ASP A 24 -5.25 21.89 0.43
N ALA A 25 -6.20 22.82 0.61
CA ALA A 25 -7.23 23.08 -0.37
C ALA A 25 -6.88 24.37 -1.14
N SER A 26 -6.21 24.23 -2.29
CA SER A 26 -6.29 25.22 -3.37
C SER A 26 -6.16 24.55 -4.73
N ASP A 27 -6.92 25.11 -5.68
CA ASP A 27 -7.41 24.51 -6.90
C ASP A 27 -6.41 24.60 -8.07
N SER A 28 -6.43 23.64 -8.99
CA SER A 28 -6.22 23.88 -10.43
C SER A 28 -6.33 22.60 -11.26
N SER A 29 -7.13 22.70 -12.32
CA SER A 29 -7.37 21.67 -13.32
C SER A 29 -6.41 21.77 -14.50
N SER A 30 -5.92 20.64 -15.01
CA SER A 30 -5.53 20.52 -16.42
C SER A 30 -5.92 19.13 -16.97
N GLN A 31 -6.50 19.14 -18.17
CA GLN A 31 -6.92 17.94 -18.90
C GLN A 31 -5.74 17.37 -19.70
N SER A 32 -5.57 16.05 -19.71
CA SER A 32 -4.66 15.37 -20.63
C SER A 32 -5.41 14.36 -21.50
N LYS A 33 -5.07 14.35 -22.79
CA LYS A 33 -5.71 13.56 -23.85
C LYS A 33 -5.35 12.07 -23.71
N HIS A 34 -6.37 11.22 -23.78
CA HIS A 34 -6.23 9.77 -23.86
C HIS A 34 -5.69 9.34 -25.24
N LYS A 35 -4.57 8.62 -25.27
CA LYS A 35 -4.18 7.80 -26.43
C LYS A 35 -4.68 6.37 -26.21
N SER A 36 -5.44 5.87 -27.19
CA SER A 36 -5.90 4.48 -27.26
C SER A 36 -4.72 3.53 -27.48
N LEU A 37 -4.79 2.34 -26.87
CA LEU A 37 -3.76 1.31 -26.91
C LEU A 37 -4.12 0.28 -27.98
N SER A 38 -3.38 0.25 -29.08
CA SER A 38 -3.47 -0.82 -30.09
C SER A 38 -2.77 -2.10 -29.61
N GLU A 39 -3.32 -3.24 -30.01
CA GLU A 39 -2.84 -4.59 -29.70
C GLU A 39 -1.47 -4.87 -30.34
N VAL A 40 -0.55 -5.45 -29.56
CA VAL A 40 0.77 -5.89 -30.04
C VAL A 40 0.75 -7.41 -30.15
N LYS A 41 0.93 -7.94 -31.36
CA LYS A 41 1.09 -9.38 -31.62
C LYS A 41 2.42 -9.89 -31.04
N ALA A 42 2.38 -11.06 -30.42
CA ALA A 42 3.56 -11.72 -29.84
C ALA A 42 4.52 -12.23 -30.93
N LEU A 43 5.83 -12.18 -30.63
CA LEU A 43 6.89 -12.74 -31.49
C LEU A 43 7.04 -14.27 -31.29
N PRO A 44 7.51 -15.03 -32.30
CA PRO A 44 7.72 -16.48 -32.20
C PRO A 44 8.77 -16.84 -31.14
N GLY A 45 8.54 -17.90 -30.37
CA GLY A 45 9.44 -18.37 -29.30
C GLY A 45 9.08 -17.90 -27.87
N SER A 46 7.92 -17.28 -27.68
CA SER A 46 7.47 -16.79 -26.37
C SER A 46 7.15 -17.95 -25.40
N ALA A 47 7.63 -17.85 -24.16
CA ALA A 47 7.23 -18.74 -23.07
C ALA A 47 5.68 -18.81 -22.94
N PRO A 48 5.10 -19.97 -22.55
CA PRO A 48 3.65 -20.17 -22.49
C PRO A 48 2.95 -19.12 -21.64
N GLU A 49 1.85 -18.52 -22.13
CA GLU A 49 1.22 -17.35 -21.50
C GLU A 49 1.04 -17.49 -19.99
N PRO A 50 1.29 -16.41 -19.21
CA PRO A 50 1.10 -16.46 -17.77
C PRO A 50 -0.37 -16.70 -17.43
N LYS A 51 -0.63 -17.74 -16.64
CA LYS A 51 -1.98 -18.14 -16.23
C LYS A 51 -2.61 -17.09 -15.30
N GLN A 52 -3.89 -16.80 -15.51
CA GLN A 52 -4.66 -16.01 -14.55
C GLN A 52 -4.79 -16.78 -13.23
N LEU A 53 -4.38 -16.15 -12.13
CA LEU A 53 -4.44 -16.75 -10.80
C LEU A 53 -5.87 -16.64 -10.25
N LYS A 54 -6.36 -17.72 -9.63
CA LYS A 54 -7.66 -17.71 -8.93
C LYS A 54 -7.57 -16.79 -7.71
N VAL A 55 -8.44 -15.78 -7.65
CA VAL A 55 -8.57 -14.90 -6.48
C VAL A 55 -9.43 -15.64 -5.45
N PRO A 56 -8.93 -15.89 -4.23
CA PRO A 56 -9.72 -16.52 -3.18
C PRO A 56 -10.79 -15.55 -2.67
N ASP A 57 -12.02 -16.04 -2.51
CA ASP A 57 -13.12 -15.25 -1.94
C ASP A 57 -13.08 -15.30 -0.41
N LYS A 58 -12.71 -16.45 0.15
CA LYS A 58 -12.62 -16.66 1.59
C LYS A 58 -11.22 -17.09 2.03
N ILE A 59 -10.94 -16.95 3.32
CA ILE A 59 -9.63 -17.24 3.90
C ILE A 59 -9.28 -18.72 3.85
N GLU A 60 -10.28 -19.59 3.88
CA GLU A 60 -10.19 -21.05 3.83
C GLU A 60 -9.68 -21.56 2.47
N GLU A 61 -9.79 -20.74 1.42
CA GLU A 61 -9.27 -21.06 0.09
C GLU A 61 -7.76 -20.79 -0.06
N VAL A 62 -7.13 -20.15 0.93
CA VAL A 62 -5.69 -19.96 0.95
C VAL A 62 -5.00 -21.26 1.32
N SER A 63 -4.09 -21.72 0.47
CA SER A 63 -3.31 -22.92 0.76
C SER A 63 -2.40 -22.71 2.00
N GLY A 64 -2.39 -23.66 2.93
CA GLY A 64 -1.54 -23.61 4.12
C GLY A 64 -1.87 -22.48 5.12
N LYS A 65 -0.96 -22.23 6.07
CA LYS A 65 -1.18 -21.22 7.12
C LYS A 65 -1.01 -19.80 6.54
N VAL A 66 -2.04 -18.96 6.66
CA VAL A 66 -2.08 -17.58 6.14
C VAL A 66 -0.88 -16.73 6.57
N ILE A 67 -0.49 -16.80 7.85
CA ILE A 67 0.69 -16.06 8.33
C ILE A 67 1.98 -16.52 7.63
N ALA A 68 2.11 -17.81 7.32
CA ALA A 68 3.29 -18.32 6.61
C ALA A 68 3.35 -17.86 5.14
N GLN A 69 2.23 -17.42 4.57
CA GLN A 69 2.18 -16.93 3.19
C GLN A 69 2.89 -15.59 3.00
N VAL A 70 3.10 -14.81 4.05
CA VAL A 70 3.77 -13.48 3.98
C VAL A 70 5.21 -13.50 4.51
N ILE A 71 5.72 -14.68 4.90
CA ILE A 71 7.10 -14.82 5.40
C ILE A 71 7.95 -15.41 4.26
N PRO A 72 9.05 -14.75 3.87
CA PRO A 72 9.88 -15.23 2.77
C PRO A 72 10.60 -16.52 3.18
N SER A 73 10.24 -17.62 2.52
CA SER A 73 10.88 -18.94 2.75
C SER A 73 12.14 -19.15 1.91
N GLN A 74 12.25 -18.48 0.75
CA GLN A 74 13.44 -18.55 -0.10
C GLN A 74 14.45 -17.48 0.30
N GLN A 75 15.72 -17.88 0.45
CA GLN A 75 16.81 -16.99 0.86
C GLN A 75 16.93 -15.74 -0.03
N LYS A 76 16.75 -15.89 -1.35
CA LYS A 76 16.85 -14.78 -2.30
C LYS A 76 15.81 -13.67 -2.07
N PHE A 77 14.62 -13.99 -1.53
CA PHE A 77 13.55 -13.02 -1.31
C PHE A 77 13.45 -12.52 0.14
N LYS A 78 14.46 -12.81 0.98
CA LYS A 78 14.54 -12.27 2.34
C LYS A 78 14.99 -10.81 2.38
N LYS A 79 15.69 -10.34 1.34
CA LYS A 79 16.20 -8.98 1.24
C LYS A 79 16.03 -8.40 -0.17
N GLY A 80 15.78 -7.10 -0.25
CA GLY A 80 15.74 -6.31 -1.47
C GLY A 80 14.38 -5.67 -1.72
N LEU A 81 14.40 -4.38 -2.02
CA LEU A 81 13.20 -3.60 -2.36
C LEU A 81 13.04 -3.40 -3.86
N TYR A 82 14.10 -3.54 -4.65
CA TYR A 82 14.05 -3.25 -6.07
C TYR A 82 14.44 -4.44 -6.93
N TRP A 83 13.58 -4.78 -7.89
CA TRP A 83 13.66 -6.02 -8.65
C TRP A 83 13.46 -5.76 -10.14
N LYS A 84 14.35 -6.31 -10.96
CA LYS A 84 14.13 -6.46 -12.41
C LYS A 84 13.24 -7.67 -12.67
N ILE A 85 12.24 -7.50 -13.52
CA ILE A 85 11.32 -8.55 -13.97
C ILE A 85 11.62 -8.82 -15.45
N GLU A 86 12.00 -10.06 -15.76
CA GLU A 86 12.37 -10.45 -17.11
C GLU A 86 11.63 -11.71 -17.54
N ARG A 87 11.34 -11.79 -18.84
CA ARG A 87 10.76 -12.97 -19.47
C ARG A 87 11.13 -12.99 -20.95
N PRO A 88 11.49 -14.13 -21.55
CA PRO A 88 11.82 -14.21 -22.97
C PRO A 88 10.70 -13.63 -23.84
N GLY A 89 11.09 -12.78 -24.79
CA GLY A 89 10.18 -12.09 -25.70
C GLY A 89 9.58 -10.77 -25.17
N TYR A 90 9.77 -10.41 -23.89
CA TYR A 90 9.26 -9.16 -23.30
C TYR A 90 10.41 -8.20 -22.94
N LYS A 91 10.17 -6.90 -23.09
CA LYS A 91 11.07 -5.88 -22.54
C LYS A 91 11.03 -5.97 -21.00
N PRO A 92 12.18 -5.75 -20.32
CA PRO A 92 12.22 -5.81 -18.86
C PRO A 92 11.29 -4.77 -18.24
N SER A 93 10.74 -5.12 -17.09
CA SER A 93 10.00 -4.20 -16.20
C SER A 93 10.64 -4.23 -14.83
N TYR A 94 10.19 -3.37 -13.92
CA TYR A 94 10.79 -3.21 -12.61
C TYR A 94 9.71 -3.18 -11.52
N LEU A 95 9.97 -3.85 -10.40
CA LEU A 95 9.13 -3.85 -9.22
C LEU A 95 9.88 -3.19 -8.06
N PHE A 96 9.32 -2.11 -7.55
CA PHE A 96 9.82 -1.39 -6.40
C PHE A 96 8.84 -1.51 -5.22
N GLY A 97 9.35 -2.04 -4.10
CA GLY A 97 8.69 -2.04 -2.81
C GLY A 97 8.81 -0.67 -2.16
N THR A 98 7.72 0.10 -2.13
CA THR A 98 7.65 1.42 -1.51
C THR A 98 7.28 1.35 -0.03
N MET A 99 7.49 2.45 0.67
CA MET A 99 6.88 2.73 1.97
C MET A 99 6.11 4.04 1.84
N HIS A 100 4.83 4.05 2.23
CA HIS A 100 3.90 5.19 2.12
C HIS A 100 4.20 6.30 3.14
N SER A 101 5.45 6.76 3.16
CA SER A 101 5.96 7.69 4.14
C SER A 101 6.52 8.93 3.44
N PRO A 102 6.29 10.13 4.00
CA PRO A 102 6.93 11.36 3.56
C PRO A 102 8.33 11.56 4.18
N HIS A 103 8.84 10.59 4.95
CA HIS A 103 10.13 10.72 5.63
C HIS A 103 11.27 10.93 4.61
N PRO A 104 12.21 11.87 4.83
CA PRO A 104 13.31 12.19 3.91
C PRO A 104 14.07 10.95 3.40
N ASP A 105 14.49 10.07 4.31
CA ASP A 105 15.22 8.84 3.94
C ASP A 105 14.40 7.86 3.08
N VAL A 106 13.07 7.89 3.18
CA VAL A 106 12.19 7.02 2.40
C VAL A 106 11.95 7.59 1.01
N ILE A 107 11.78 8.92 0.89
CA ILE A 107 11.50 9.58 -0.38
C ILE A 107 12.76 9.75 -1.25
N ALA A 108 13.95 9.61 -0.65
CA ALA A 108 15.23 9.68 -1.35
C ALA A 108 15.49 8.41 -2.18
N LEU A 109 15.13 8.43 -3.47
CA LEU A 109 15.43 7.34 -4.39
C LEU A 109 16.93 7.16 -4.60
N THR A 110 17.41 5.92 -4.55
CA THR A 110 18.79 5.61 -4.96
C THR A 110 19.00 5.87 -6.45
N LYS A 111 20.26 6.09 -6.86
CA LYS A 111 20.62 6.31 -8.27
C LYS A 111 20.13 5.19 -9.18
N VAL A 112 20.18 3.94 -8.71
CA VAL A 112 19.73 2.75 -9.46
C VAL A 112 18.22 2.79 -9.68
N ILE A 113 17.43 3.09 -8.65
CA ILE A 113 15.97 3.17 -8.75
C ILE A 113 15.57 4.35 -9.65
N LYS A 114 16.16 5.52 -9.44
CA LYS A 114 15.87 6.73 -10.21
C LYS A 114 16.14 6.54 -11.70
N LYS A 115 17.29 5.95 -12.06
CA LYS A 115 17.68 5.71 -13.46
C LYS A 115 16.63 4.90 -14.22
N GLU A 116 16.16 3.81 -13.64
CA GLU A 116 15.21 2.91 -14.29
C GLU A 116 13.77 3.44 -14.23
N PHE A 117 13.42 4.22 -13.19
CA PHE A 117 12.20 5.01 -13.17
C PHE A 117 12.16 6.01 -14.34
N ASP A 118 13.23 6.79 -14.54
CA ASP A 118 13.31 7.79 -15.62
C ASP A 118 13.20 7.12 -17.00
N ARG A 119 13.78 5.94 -17.19
CA ARG A 119 13.72 5.16 -18.45
C ARG A 119 12.39 4.47 -18.73
N SER A 120 11.58 4.23 -17.70
CA SER A 120 10.31 3.53 -17.84
C SER A 120 9.26 4.40 -18.54
N ALA A 121 8.46 3.80 -19.43
CA ALA A 121 7.41 4.51 -20.15
C ALA A 121 6.10 4.59 -19.35
N ILE A 122 5.93 3.67 -18.39
CA ILE A 122 4.70 3.47 -17.63
C ILE A 122 5.05 3.42 -16.15
N LEU A 123 4.29 4.12 -15.31
CA LEU A 123 4.27 3.93 -13.86
C LEU A 123 2.94 3.29 -13.47
N CYS A 124 3.00 2.08 -12.89
CA CYS A 124 1.87 1.45 -12.24
C CYS A 124 2.05 1.51 -10.72
N THR A 125 1.15 2.21 -10.04
CA THR A 125 1.05 2.20 -8.57
C THR A 125 -0.07 1.24 -8.13
N GLU A 126 -0.22 1.01 -6.81
CA GLU A 126 -1.39 0.27 -6.29
C GLU A 126 -2.69 0.91 -6.79
N ILE A 127 -2.81 2.24 -6.68
CA ILE A 127 -3.97 2.99 -7.14
C ILE A 127 -3.52 4.05 -8.14
N LYS A 128 -4.22 4.13 -9.27
CA LYS A 128 -3.97 5.15 -10.28
C LYS A 128 -4.31 6.52 -9.70
N THR A 129 -3.32 7.40 -9.56
CA THR A 129 -3.50 8.77 -9.08
C THR A 129 -4.12 9.69 -10.13
N GLY A 130 -4.57 10.88 -9.70
CA GLY A 130 -5.16 11.90 -10.55
C GLY A 130 -6.68 12.04 -10.39
N LEU A 131 -7.32 12.74 -11.33
CA LEU A 131 -8.73 13.14 -11.24
C LEU A 131 -9.69 11.95 -11.07
N SER A 132 -9.41 10.81 -11.70
CA SER A 132 -10.25 9.60 -11.55
C SER A 132 -10.29 9.11 -10.11
N MET A 133 -9.14 9.11 -9.42
CA MET A 133 -9.07 8.73 -8.02
C MET A 133 -9.84 9.73 -7.15
N MET A 134 -9.67 11.05 -7.36
CA MET A 134 -10.40 12.06 -6.59
C MET A 134 -11.92 11.91 -6.72
N LYS A 135 -12.42 11.68 -7.94
CA LYS A 135 -13.85 11.45 -8.20
C LYS A 135 -14.38 10.20 -7.48
N GLU A 136 -13.64 9.10 -7.52
CA GLU A 136 -14.02 7.87 -6.81
C GLU A 136 -13.97 8.05 -5.29
N MET A 137 -12.97 8.77 -4.78
CA MET A 137 -12.87 9.10 -3.36
C MET A 137 -14.03 9.95 -2.87
N ALA A 138 -14.48 10.92 -3.67
CA ALA A 138 -15.66 11.73 -3.34
C ALA A 138 -16.94 10.87 -3.19
N LYS A 139 -17.13 9.88 -4.08
CA LYS A 139 -18.25 8.92 -3.98
C LYS A 139 -18.14 8.04 -2.73
N LEU A 140 -16.93 7.66 -2.36
CA LEU A 140 -16.64 6.77 -1.23
C LEU A 140 -16.39 7.51 0.09
N ARG A 141 -16.66 8.82 0.16
CA ARG A 141 -16.44 9.65 1.37
C ARG A 141 -17.09 9.09 2.62
N HIS A 142 -18.21 8.37 2.47
CA HIS A 142 -18.95 7.76 3.55
C HIS A 142 -18.19 6.62 4.24
N LEU A 143 -17.16 6.04 3.60
CA LEU A 143 -16.27 5.04 4.21
C LEU A 143 -15.19 5.70 5.08
N ILE A 144 -14.89 6.98 4.87
CA ILE A 144 -13.78 7.70 5.50
C ILE A 144 -14.27 8.67 6.57
N THR A 145 -15.42 9.31 6.33
CA THR A 145 -15.99 10.33 7.20
C THR A 145 -17.42 10.01 7.62
N TYR A 146 -17.81 10.51 8.78
CA TYR A 146 -19.19 10.48 9.26
C TYR A 146 -20.09 11.44 8.46
N PRO A 147 -21.38 11.12 8.29
CA PRO A 147 -22.38 12.07 7.81
C PRO A 147 -22.63 13.18 8.85
N ARG A 148 -23.38 14.22 8.47
CA ARG A 148 -23.81 15.26 9.42
C ARG A 148 -24.64 14.62 10.54
N GLY A 149 -24.42 15.06 11.78
CA GLY A 149 -25.13 14.56 12.97
C GLY A 149 -24.44 13.41 13.70
N GLU A 150 -23.57 12.66 13.03
CA GLU A 150 -22.67 11.67 13.63
C GLU A 150 -21.25 12.23 13.79
N SER A 151 -20.49 11.72 14.76
CA SER A 151 -19.10 12.10 14.93
C SER A 151 -18.27 11.04 15.64
N LEU A 152 -16.95 11.20 15.57
CA LEU A 152 -16.02 10.34 16.28
C LEU A 152 -16.20 10.49 17.79
N GLN A 153 -16.36 11.71 18.30
CA GLN A 153 -16.59 11.96 19.73
C GLN A 153 -17.86 11.25 20.23
N LYS A 154 -18.97 11.35 19.51
CA LYS A 154 -20.22 10.62 19.84
C LYS A 154 -20.02 9.10 19.84
N THR A 155 -19.15 8.60 18.96
CA THR A 155 -18.85 7.16 18.87
C THR A 155 -17.95 6.66 19.99
N LEU A 156 -16.98 7.45 20.43
CA LEU A 156 -15.94 7.03 21.37
C LEU A 156 -16.22 7.40 22.83
N GLY A 157 -17.07 8.39 23.05
CA GLY A 157 -17.19 9.10 24.33
C GLY A 157 -16.09 10.16 24.50
N LYS A 158 -16.37 11.14 25.36
CA LYS A 158 -15.53 12.33 25.55
C LYS A 158 -14.08 11.99 25.93
N ASP A 159 -13.88 11.14 26.93
CA ASP A 159 -12.54 10.90 27.48
C ASP A 159 -11.58 10.25 26.48
N LEU A 160 -12.06 9.24 25.74
CA LEU A 160 -11.24 8.59 24.71
C LEU A 160 -10.99 9.55 23.54
N PHE A 161 -11.99 10.33 23.13
CA PHE A 161 -11.85 11.33 22.08
C PHE A 161 -10.84 12.42 22.45
N ASP A 162 -10.87 12.93 23.68
CA ASP A 162 -9.95 13.97 24.15
C ASP A 162 -8.50 13.46 24.17
N LYS A 163 -8.29 12.21 24.60
CA LYS A 163 -6.97 11.55 24.55
C LYS A 163 -6.45 11.42 23.12
N ILE A 164 -7.28 10.94 22.21
CA ILE A 164 -6.91 10.78 20.79
C ILE A 164 -6.66 12.13 20.13
N SER A 165 -7.46 13.15 20.47
CA SER A 165 -7.29 14.51 19.94
C SER A 165 -5.95 15.11 20.31
N LYS A 166 -5.49 14.92 21.55
CA LYS A 166 -4.14 15.34 21.97
C LYS A 166 -3.05 14.64 21.15
N GLN A 167 -3.19 13.33 20.90
CA GLN A 167 -2.24 12.54 20.10
C GLN A 167 -2.25 12.96 18.63
N ALA A 168 -3.43 13.14 18.03
CA ALA A 168 -3.57 13.57 16.65
C ALA A 168 -2.98 14.98 16.43
N LYS A 169 -3.10 15.87 17.43
CA LYS A 169 -2.51 17.21 17.38
C LYS A 169 -0.99 17.19 17.25
N THR A 170 -0.28 16.23 17.88
CA THR A 170 1.18 16.11 17.73
C THR A 170 1.61 15.72 16.31
N LEU A 171 0.68 15.17 15.52
CA LEU A 171 0.85 14.79 14.12
C LEU A 171 0.39 15.88 13.15
N GLY A 172 -0.05 17.04 13.65
CA GLY A 172 -0.54 18.16 12.84
C GLY A 172 -2.02 18.05 12.43
N MET A 173 -2.78 17.12 13.03
CA MET A 173 -4.21 16.98 12.73
C MET A 173 -5.06 17.82 13.68
N GLY A 174 -5.90 18.70 13.10
CA GLY A 174 -6.88 19.50 13.84
C GLY A 174 -8.06 18.68 14.35
N VAL A 175 -8.57 19.05 15.53
CA VAL A 175 -9.68 18.37 16.22
C VAL A 175 -10.96 18.30 15.38
N THR A 176 -11.28 19.36 14.62
CA THR A 176 -12.47 19.41 13.76
C THR A 176 -12.40 18.41 12.60
N ALA A 177 -11.21 18.25 12.00
CA ALA A 177 -11.01 17.26 10.96
C ALA A 177 -11.09 15.84 11.53
N LEU A 178 -10.47 15.63 12.69
CA LEU A 178 -10.48 14.36 13.42
C LEU A 178 -11.91 13.91 13.78
N ASP A 179 -12.76 14.80 14.29
CA ASP A 179 -14.11 14.45 14.73
C ASP A 179 -15.01 13.95 13.59
N ARG A 180 -14.68 14.32 12.35
CA ARG A 180 -15.38 13.85 11.15
C ARG A 180 -14.91 12.48 10.67
N MET A 181 -13.78 11.96 11.14
CA MET A 181 -13.20 10.72 10.61
C MET A 181 -13.80 9.48 11.25
N ARG A 182 -13.90 8.39 10.47
CA ARG A 182 -14.25 7.08 11.02
C ARG A 182 -13.10 6.50 11.85
N PRO A 183 -13.37 5.62 12.84
CA PRO A 183 -12.34 5.11 13.75
C PRO A 183 -11.13 4.50 13.05
N TRP A 184 -11.34 3.71 11.97
CA TRP A 184 -10.24 3.07 11.24
C TRP A 184 -9.30 4.08 10.56
N VAL A 185 -9.83 5.23 10.10
CA VAL A 185 -9.03 6.31 9.49
C VAL A 185 -8.12 6.94 10.53
N VAL A 186 -8.64 7.12 11.74
CA VAL A 186 -7.85 7.66 12.86
C VAL A 186 -6.81 6.66 13.33
N THR A 187 -7.17 5.37 13.43
CA THR A 187 -6.22 4.28 13.75
C THR A 187 -5.01 4.34 12.83
N VAL A 188 -5.25 4.51 11.53
CA VAL A 188 -4.19 4.68 10.55
C VAL A 188 -3.38 5.94 10.79
N THR A 189 -4.05 7.07 10.98
CA THR A 189 -3.41 8.38 11.13
C THR A 189 -2.44 8.37 12.30
N LEU A 190 -2.83 7.78 13.43
CA LEU A 190 -1.96 7.69 14.62
C LEU A 190 -0.70 6.83 14.38
N GLY A 191 -0.70 5.98 13.35
CA GLY A 191 0.45 5.19 12.92
C GLY A 191 1.33 5.87 11.87
N GLN A 192 1.04 7.11 11.44
CA GLN A 192 1.88 7.83 10.49
C GLN A 192 3.00 8.59 11.20
N PRO A 193 4.17 8.78 10.55
CA PRO A 193 5.18 9.73 11.03
C PRO A 193 4.59 11.14 11.09
N LYS A 194 5.23 12.04 11.85
CA LYS A 194 4.80 13.44 11.88
C LYS A 194 5.03 14.02 10.49
N SER A 195 4.02 14.70 9.93
CA SER A 195 4.18 15.34 8.63
C SER A 195 5.23 16.45 8.72
N THR A 196 6.12 16.49 7.73
CA THR A 196 7.10 17.57 7.52
C THR A 196 6.68 18.47 6.35
N GLY A 197 5.46 18.30 5.83
CA GLY A 197 4.98 18.95 4.60
C GLY A 197 5.39 18.24 3.31
N ALA A 198 6.27 17.22 3.39
CA ALA A 198 6.61 16.40 2.23
C ALA A 198 5.46 15.45 1.86
N LEU A 199 5.34 15.16 0.56
CA LEU A 199 4.42 14.14 0.05
C LEU A 199 5.00 12.74 0.24
N ALA A 200 4.15 11.73 0.42
CA ALA A 200 4.60 10.34 0.46
C ALA A 200 5.24 9.91 -0.88
N LEU A 201 6.18 8.98 -0.81
CA LEU A 201 6.97 8.50 -1.96
C LEU A 201 6.12 8.14 -3.18
N ASP A 202 5.02 7.41 -2.99
CA ASP A 202 4.14 6.96 -4.08
C ASP A 202 3.50 8.13 -4.85
N LEU A 203 3.11 9.19 -4.12
CA LEU A 203 2.57 10.39 -4.73
C LEU A 203 3.66 11.20 -5.44
N GLN A 204 4.88 11.25 -4.89
CA GLN A 204 6.01 11.88 -5.58
C GLN A 204 6.35 11.16 -6.89
N LEU A 205 6.38 9.81 -6.87
CA LEU A 205 6.57 9.01 -8.08
C LEU A 205 5.49 9.32 -9.12
N ALA A 206 4.22 9.36 -8.71
CA ALA A 206 3.11 9.70 -9.59
C ALA A 206 3.22 11.11 -10.20
N LEU A 207 3.52 12.11 -9.38
CA LEU A 207 3.69 13.50 -9.84
C LEU A 207 4.87 13.61 -10.83
N ASN A 208 6.00 12.99 -10.50
CA ASN A 208 7.18 12.98 -11.37
C ASN A 208 6.90 12.25 -12.68
N ALA A 209 6.20 11.11 -12.64
CA ALA A 209 5.80 10.36 -13.81
C ALA A 209 4.86 11.19 -14.72
N SER A 210 3.89 11.90 -14.13
CA SER A 210 3.01 12.82 -14.87
C SER A 210 3.79 13.96 -15.52
N LYS A 211 4.73 14.59 -14.78
CA LYS A 211 5.61 15.64 -15.32
C LYS A 211 6.49 15.14 -16.47
N GLN A 212 6.92 13.89 -16.41
CA GLN A 212 7.69 13.22 -17.47
C GLN A 212 6.82 12.65 -18.61
N GLY A 213 5.51 12.89 -18.61
CA GLY A 213 4.60 12.39 -19.65
C GLY A 213 4.42 10.86 -19.68
N LYS A 214 4.74 10.16 -18.59
CA LYS A 214 4.57 8.70 -18.49
C LYS A 214 3.08 8.34 -18.41
N ILE A 215 2.75 7.13 -18.87
CA ILE A 215 1.41 6.57 -18.67
C ILE A 215 1.25 6.14 -17.20
N LEU A 216 0.17 6.57 -16.56
CA LEU A 216 -0.18 6.16 -15.19
C LEU A 216 -1.23 5.04 -15.18
N CYS A 217 -0.97 3.98 -14.42
CA CYS A 217 -1.86 2.85 -14.17
C CYS A 217 -2.02 2.56 -12.68
N GLY A 218 -3.07 1.82 -12.35
CA GLY A 218 -3.38 1.32 -11.02
C GLY A 218 -3.59 -0.18 -11.07
N LEU A 219 -2.98 -0.90 -10.13
CA LEU A 219 -3.17 -2.35 -9.99
C LEU A 219 -4.45 -2.69 -9.21
N GLU A 220 -5.05 -1.71 -8.56
CA GLU A 220 -6.25 -1.80 -7.75
C GLU A 220 -7.25 -0.69 -8.11
N LYS A 221 -8.51 -0.89 -7.70
CA LYS A 221 -9.53 0.16 -7.71
C LYS A 221 -9.65 0.78 -6.33
N VAL A 222 -10.03 2.04 -6.27
CA VAL A 222 -10.15 2.80 -5.02
C VAL A 222 -11.09 2.11 -4.02
N HIS A 223 -12.26 1.63 -4.48
CA HIS A 223 -13.21 0.92 -3.62
C HIS A 223 -12.67 -0.41 -3.10
N GLU A 224 -11.86 -1.13 -3.88
CA GLU A 224 -11.26 -2.41 -3.45
C GLU A 224 -10.29 -2.17 -2.29
N GLN A 225 -9.43 -1.16 -2.41
CA GLN A 225 -8.47 -0.81 -1.38
C GLN A 225 -9.19 -0.27 -0.12
N LEU A 226 -10.16 0.64 -0.27
CA LEU A 226 -10.93 1.16 0.87
C LEU A 226 -11.74 0.06 1.57
N ALA A 227 -12.38 -0.85 0.84
CA ALA A 227 -13.11 -1.96 1.44
C ALA A 227 -12.19 -2.91 2.21
N ALA A 228 -10.98 -3.18 1.71
CA ALA A 228 -9.99 -3.98 2.41
C ALA A 228 -9.56 -3.33 3.75
N LEU A 229 -9.38 -2.01 3.77
CA LEU A 229 -8.98 -1.24 4.95
C LEU A 229 -10.10 -1.06 5.96
N ALA A 230 -11.32 -0.76 5.48
CA ALA A 230 -12.50 -0.53 6.29
C ALA A 230 -13.17 -1.84 6.76
N GLY A 231 -12.78 -2.99 6.23
CA GLY A 231 -13.48 -4.27 6.42
C GLY A 231 -13.52 -4.84 7.85
N ALA A 232 -13.04 -4.13 8.87
CA ALA A 232 -13.27 -4.50 10.27
C ALA A 232 -14.68 -4.08 10.70
N SER A 233 -15.31 -4.84 11.60
CA SER A 233 -16.59 -4.41 12.21
C SER A 233 -16.43 -3.07 12.93
N LYS A 234 -17.55 -2.39 13.23
CA LYS A 234 -17.54 -1.12 13.96
C LYS A 234 -16.86 -1.28 15.32
N GLU A 235 -17.20 -2.35 16.03
CA GLU A 235 -16.68 -2.72 17.35
C GLU A 235 -15.18 -2.97 17.27
N ASN A 236 -14.74 -3.74 16.27
CA ASN A 236 -13.32 -3.98 16.04
C ASN A 236 -12.59 -2.68 15.69
N SER A 237 -13.16 -1.80 14.87
CA SER A 237 -12.53 -0.52 14.54
C SER A 237 -12.39 0.41 15.75
N ILE A 238 -13.38 0.44 16.65
CA ILE A 238 -13.31 1.21 17.92
C ILE A 238 -12.29 0.58 18.87
N ARG A 239 -12.33 -0.74 19.06
CA ARG A 239 -11.33 -1.50 19.83
C ARG A 239 -9.94 -1.20 19.31
N ASP A 240 -9.80 -1.15 17.99
CA ASP A 240 -8.51 -0.96 17.34
C ASP A 240 -7.95 0.44 17.54
N LEU A 241 -8.81 1.46 17.43
CA LEU A 241 -8.45 2.82 17.75
C LEU A 241 -8.08 2.99 19.23
N ARG A 242 -8.86 2.41 20.15
CA ARG A 242 -8.59 2.46 21.59
C ARG A 242 -7.22 1.87 21.92
N LEU A 243 -6.94 0.67 21.43
CA LEU A 243 -5.65 0.00 21.65
C LEU A 243 -4.48 0.78 21.04
N THR A 244 -4.69 1.39 19.87
CA THR A 244 -3.69 2.28 19.24
C THR A 244 -3.40 3.49 20.10
N SER A 245 -4.44 4.18 20.57
CA SER A 245 -4.31 5.35 21.44
C SER A 245 -3.63 5.00 22.78
N MET A 246 -3.96 3.86 23.38
CA MET A 246 -3.32 3.41 24.61
C MET A 246 -1.83 3.10 24.43
N ASN A 247 -1.40 2.71 23.23
CA ASN A 247 -0.02 2.32 22.93
C ASN A 247 0.66 3.29 21.96
N PHE A 248 0.25 4.57 21.94
CA PHE A 248 0.66 5.54 20.91
C PHE A 248 2.18 5.64 20.72
N GLU A 249 2.94 5.84 21.79
CA GLU A 249 4.41 5.92 21.71
C GLU A 249 5.05 4.61 21.22
N LYS A 250 4.51 3.46 21.60
CA LYS A 250 4.99 2.16 21.12
C LYS A 250 4.71 1.98 19.63
N VAL A 251 3.51 2.38 19.18
CA VAL A 251 3.14 2.36 17.75
C VAL A 251 4.09 3.25 16.95
N ARG A 252 4.46 4.42 17.47
CA ARG A 252 5.43 5.34 16.87
C ARG A 252 6.83 4.71 16.76
N ALA A 253 7.36 4.18 17.86
CA ALA A 253 8.66 3.51 17.88
C ALA A 253 8.73 2.31 16.92
N MET A 254 7.60 1.59 16.75
CA MET A 254 7.51 0.52 15.75
C MET A 254 7.61 1.03 14.32
N VAL A 255 6.95 2.14 13.98
CA VAL A 255 7.03 2.72 12.63
C VAL A 255 8.46 3.14 12.31
N ASP A 256 9.18 3.68 13.29
CA ASP A 256 10.62 3.99 13.16
C ASP A 256 11.47 2.73 12.99
N THR A 257 11.23 1.69 13.80
CA THR A 257 11.90 0.39 13.67
C THR A 257 11.70 -0.21 12.28
N LEU A 258 10.47 -0.12 11.78
CA LEU A 258 10.09 -0.61 10.47
C LEU A 258 10.73 0.21 9.34
N ARG A 259 10.85 1.53 9.50
CA ARG A 259 11.62 2.38 8.57
C ARG A 259 13.05 1.88 8.47
N THR A 260 13.71 1.59 9.59
CA THR A 260 15.08 1.04 9.59
C THR A 260 15.17 -0.31 8.87
N MET A 261 14.19 -1.20 9.05
CA MET A 261 14.11 -2.47 8.31
C MET A 261 13.88 -2.24 6.81
N TYR A 262 13.02 -1.29 6.45
CA TYR A 262 12.77 -0.89 5.06
C TYR A 262 14.04 -0.33 4.40
N LEU A 263 14.73 0.61 5.05
CA LEU A 263 15.95 1.22 4.51
C LEU A 263 17.10 0.21 4.34
N SER A 264 17.12 -0.86 5.14
CA SER A 264 18.08 -1.97 4.95
C SER A 264 17.58 -3.05 3.97
N GLY A 265 16.38 -2.90 3.43
CA GLY A 265 15.74 -3.84 2.52
C GLY A 265 15.43 -5.20 3.14
N ASP A 266 15.34 -5.31 4.47
CA ASP A 266 15.16 -6.59 5.17
C ASP A 266 13.68 -7.02 5.23
N LEU A 267 13.19 -7.56 4.11
CA LEU A 267 11.82 -8.06 3.98
C LEU A 267 11.50 -9.16 5.00
N LEU A 268 12.47 -10.00 5.39
CA LEU A 268 12.24 -11.01 6.41
C LEU A 268 11.99 -10.38 7.79
N ALA A 269 12.80 -9.39 8.17
CA ALA A 269 12.61 -8.65 9.42
C ALA A 269 11.25 -7.95 9.44
N MET A 270 10.86 -7.29 8.34
CA MET A 270 9.54 -6.67 8.20
C MET A 270 8.40 -7.69 8.37
N SER A 271 8.46 -8.84 7.69
CA SER A 271 7.47 -9.91 7.81
C SER A 271 7.41 -10.52 9.22
N ASN A 272 8.56 -10.70 9.88
CA ASN A 272 8.62 -11.23 11.24
C ASN A 272 8.08 -10.23 12.27
N MET A 273 8.26 -8.93 12.05
CA MET A 273 7.68 -7.89 12.90
C MET A 273 6.15 -7.90 12.84
N ILE A 274 5.57 -8.18 11.67
CA ILE A 274 4.13 -8.38 11.50
C ILE A 274 3.65 -9.64 12.25
N LYS A 275 4.41 -10.75 12.14
CA LYS A 275 4.10 -12.01 12.81
C LYS A 275 4.17 -11.90 14.34
N ASN A 276 5.23 -11.30 14.85
CA ASN A 276 5.63 -11.34 16.26
C ASN A 276 5.19 -10.10 17.05
N SER A 277 4.02 -9.55 16.73
CA SER A 277 3.56 -8.31 17.36
C SER A 277 3.53 -8.37 18.88
N VAL A 278 4.05 -7.30 19.49
CA VAL A 278 4.28 -7.13 20.94
C VAL A 278 2.98 -6.94 21.78
N VAL A 279 1.77 -6.96 21.22
CA VAL A 279 0.55 -7.13 22.07
C VAL A 279 -0.46 -8.07 21.39
N PRO A 280 -1.22 -8.84 22.18
CA PRO A 280 -2.12 -9.87 21.68
C PRO A 280 -3.17 -9.31 20.71
N VAL A 281 -3.13 -9.81 19.49
CA VAL A 281 -4.27 -9.83 18.57
C VAL A 281 -4.66 -11.30 18.46
N PRO A 282 -5.95 -11.66 18.56
CA PRO A 282 -6.36 -13.04 18.31
C PRO A 282 -5.81 -13.49 16.96
N LYS A 283 -5.17 -14.66 16.92
CA LYS A 283 -4.53 -15.18 15.71
C LYS A 283 -5.47 -15.15 14.49
N VAL A 284 -6.75 -15.45 14.71
CA VAL A 284 -7.81 -15.40 13.69
C VAL A 284 -8.01 -13.99 13.09
N ASP A 285 -7.96 -12.94 13.91
CA ASP A 285 -8.09 -11.55 13.44
C ASP A 285 -6.87 -11.14 12.61
N LEU A 286 -5.68 -11.58 13.03
CA LEU A 286 -4.43 -11.38 12.28
C LEU A 286 -4.46 -12.09 10.92
N GLU A 287 -4.89 -13.35 10.87
CA GLU A 287 -5.01 -14.11 9.63
C GLU A 287 -6.01 -13.45 8.67
N LYS A 288 -7.20 -13.07 9.15
CA LYS A 288 -8.20 -12.33 8.35
C LYS A 288 -7.65 -11.02 7.79
N MET A 289 -6.82 -10.34 8.57
CA MET A 289 -6.21 -9.09 8.14
C MET A 289 -5.11 -9.30 7.09
N ILE A 290 -4.19 -10.25 7.29
CA ILE A 290 -3.16 -10.60 6.30
C ILE A 290 -3.81 -11.06 4.99
N PHE A 291 -4.86 -11.86 5.08
CA PHE A 291 -5.62 -12.32 3.92
C PHE A 291 -6.17 -11.14 3.09
N ARG A 292 -6.90 -10.22 3.73
CA ARG A 292 -7.57 -9.11 3.05
C ARG A 292 -6.62 -8.02 2.59
N LEU A 293 -5.62 -7.67 3.40
CA LEU A 293 -4.71 -6.58 3.10
C LEU A 293 -3.59 -7.01 2.16
N VAL A 294 -3.10 -8.25 2.25
CA VAL A 294 -1.92 -8.67 1.48
C VAL A 294 -2.27 -9.74 0.45
N ILE A 295 -2.70 -10.93 0.87
CA ILE A 295 -2.76 -12.12 0.00
C ILE A 295 -3.74 -11.93 -1.15
N ARG A 296 -4.99 -11.58 -0.86
CA ARG A 296 -6.03 -11.42 -1.89
C ARG A 296 -5.67 -10.29 -2.85
N ARG A 297 -5.13 -9.19 -2.32
CA ARG A 297 -4.67 -8.02 -3.09
C ARG A 297 -3.50 -8.38 -4.01
N ASN A 298 -2.52 -9.15 -3.53
CA ASN A 298 -1.39 -9.61 -4.34
C ASN A 298 -1.83 -10.40 -5.56
N ILE A 299 -2.79 -11.30 -5.42
CA ILE A 299 -3.30 -12.11 -6.53
C ILE A 299 -4.00 -11.22 -7.57
N ILE A 300 -4.82 -10.26 -7.11
CA ILE A 300 -5.46 -9.26 -7.98
C ILE A 300 -4.40 -8.43 -8.72
N MET A 301 -3.39 -7.93 -8.01
CA MET A 301 -2.32 -7.12 -8.58
C MET A 301 -1.54 -7.91 -9.63
N VAL A 302 -1.10 -9.14 -9.34
CA VAL A 302 -0.37 -9.98 -10.31
C VAL A 302 -1.18 -10.22 -11.58
N ASN A 303 -2.48 -10.51 -11.46
CA ASN A 303 -3.35 -10.64 -12.63
C ASN A 303 -3.40 -9.35 -13.46
N ARG A 304 -3.50 -8.20 -12.80
CA ARG A 304 -3.57 -6.89 -13.46
C ARG A 304 -2.22 -6.36 -13.94
N MET A 305 -1.10 -6.91 -13.45
CA MET A 305 0.23 -6.63 -13.98
C MET A 305 0.44 -7.26 -15.37
N GLN A 306 -0.22 -8.38 -15.71
CA GLN A 306 0.08 -9.14 -16.93
C GLN A 306 0.00 -8.33 -18.22
N PRO A 307 -1.05 -7.52 -18.48
CA PRO A 307 -1.13 -6.74 -19.72
C PRO A 307 0.00 -5.69 -19.83
N TYR A 308 0.49 -5.18 -18.71
CA TYR A 308 1.60 -4.23 -18.66
C TYR A 308 2.96 -4.94 -18.79
N LEU A 309 3.13 -6.08 -18.14
CA LEU A 309 4.34 -6.92 -18.26
C LEU A 309 4.57 -7.41 -19.69
N LYS A 310 3.51 -7.76 -20.43
CA LYS A 310 3.59 -8.12 -21.86
C LYS A 310 4.12 -6.97 -22.72
N LYS A 311 3.79 -5.71 -22.39
CA LYS A 311 4.32 -4.52 -23.07
C LYS A 311 5.78 -4.22 -22.69
N GLY A 312 6.11 -4.47 -21.43
CA GLY A 312 7.42 -4.19 -20.85
C GLY A 312 7.72 -2.69 -20.69
N ASN A 313 8.90 -2.38 -20.17
CA ASN A 313 9.32 -1.01 -19.82
C ASN A 313 8.40 -0.32 -18.79
N VAL A 314 7.93 -1.09 -17.81
CA VAL A 314 7.01 -0.63 -16.75
C VAL A 314 7.76 -0.54 -15.44
N PHE A 315 7.52 0.55 -14.70
CA PHE A 315 7.92 0.70 -13.31
C PHE A 315 6.69 0.45 -12.42
N PHE A 316 6.69 -0.65 -11.68
CA PHE A 316 5.67 -0.96 -10.68
C PHE A 316 6.13 -0.47 -9.31
N ALA A 317 5.30 0.30 -8.62
CA ALA A 317 5.54 0.82 -7.28
C ALA A 317 4.39 0.39 -6.35
N VAL A 318 4.69 -0.51 -5.41
CA VAL A 318 3.72 -1.11 -4.49
C VAL A 318 4.34 -1.25 -3.11
N GLY A 319 3.55 -1.23 -2.04
CA GLY A 319 4.04 -1.32 -0.68
C GLY A 319 4.94 -2.55 -0.46
N ALA A 320 6.06 -2.38 0.24
CA ALA A 320 7.10 -3.39 0.42
C ALA A 320 6.59 -4.73 1.01
N LEU A 321 5.50 -4.70 1.80
CA LEU A 321 4.89 -5.92 2.36
C LEU A 321 4.15 -6.78 1.34
N HIS A 322 3.89 -6.26 0.15
CA HIS A 322 3.33 -7.06 -0.93
C HIS A 322 4.38 -7.99 -1.55
N LEU A 323 5.68 -7.75 -1.35
CA LEU A 323 6.76 -8.48 -2.00
C LEU A 323 7.02 -9.89 -1.43
N PRO A 324 7.17 -10.08 -0.10
CA PRO A 324 7.71 -11.32 0.44
C PRO A 324 6.68 -12.44 0.62
N GLY A 325 7.20 -13.66 0.75
CA GLY A 325 6.42 -14.85 1.08
C GLY A 325 5.80 -15.55 -0.13
N LYS A 326 5.17 -16.70 0.13
CA LYS A 326 4.54 -17.53 -0.91
C LYS A 326 3.36 -16.84 -1.58
N GLY A 327 2.61 -16.03 -0.84
CA GLY A 327 1.56 -15.16 -1.35
C GLY A 327 2.05 -13.78 -1.79
N GLY A 328 3.37 -13.54 -1.77
CA GLY A 328 4.01 -12.29 -2.16
C GLY A 328 4.21 -12.15 -3.67
N LEU A 329 4.24 -10.92 -4.17
CA LEU A 329 4.40 -10.60 -5.58
C LEU A 329 5.65 -11.24 -6.19
N LEU A 330 6.77 -11.30 -5.46
CA LEU A 330 8.01 -11.90 -5.96
C LEU A 330 7.82 -13.38 -6.30
N ARG A 331 7.19 -14.14 -5.41
CA ARG A 331 6.95 -15.57 -5.62
C ARG A 331 5.83 -15.83 -6.63
N LEU A 332 4.78 -15.02 -6.61
CA LEU A 332 3.68 -15.15 -7.56
C LEU A 332 4.15 -14.88 -9.00
N LEU A 333 4.95 -13.83 -9.23
CA LEU A 333 5.54 -13.56 -10.54
C LEU A 333 6.52 -14.66 -10.96
N GLU A 334 7.38 -15.13 -10.05
CA GLU A 334 8.27 -16.27 -10.34
C GLU A 334 7.47 -17.51 -10.79
N SER A 335 6.37 -17.81 -10.11
CA SER A 335 5.51 -18.96 -10.44
C SER A 335 4.82 -18.84 -11.80
N GLN A 336 4.75 -17.62 -12.36
CA GLN A 336 4.23 -17.33 -13.70
C GLN A 336 5.31 -17.31 -14.79
N GLY A 337 6.54 -17.74 -14.47
CA GLY A 337 7.63 -17.86 -15.44
C GLY A 337 8.43 -16.57 -15.66
N TYR A 338 8.32 -15.60 -14.76
CA TYR A 338 9.19 -14.42 -14.77
C TYR A 338 10.48 -14.71 -13.98
N ARG A 339 11.62 -14.22 -14.48
CA ARG A 339 12.88 -14.16 -13.74
C ARG A 339 12.95 -12.85 -12.97
N LEU A 340 13.23 -12.94 -11.67
CA LEU A 340 13.34 -11.80 -10.76
C LEU A 340 14.79 -11.63 -10.32
N THR A 341 15.40 -10.50 -10.66
CA THR A 341 16.79 -10.16 -10.28
C THR A 341 16.79 -8.96 -9.35
N ARG A 342 17.36 -9.11 -8.16
CA ARG A 342 17.48 -8.00 -7.19
C ARG A 342 18.45 -6.95 -7.70
N LEU A 343 18.07 -5.68 -7.59
CA LEU A 343 18.85 -4.51 -7.96
C LEU A 343 19.16 -3.58 -6.77
N HIS A 344 18.35 -3.63 -5.71
CA HIS A 344 18.56 -2.92 -4.45
C HIS A 344 17.96 -3.71 -3.30
#